data_AF-A0AB73H312-F1
#
_entry.id   AF-A0AB73H312-F1
#
_cell.length_a   1.000
_cell.length_b   1.000
_cell.length_c   1.000
_cell.angle_alpha   90.00
_cell.angle_beta   90.00
_cell.angle_gamma   90.00
#
_symmetry.space_group_name_H-M   'P 1'
#
loop_
_entity.id
_entity.type
_entity.pdbx_description
1 polymer ?
#
loop_
_entity_poly.entity_id
_entity_poly.type
_entity_poly.pdbx_seq_one_letter_code
_entity_poly.pdbx_strand_id
1 'polypeptide(L)'
;MTLQTDDSERDPAQAKKNAQANFDRMLTGIPMETQDREASLASRLAALPGSPIKKLRALHKEMEILSAAMAPYVACSAGCSACCHYPVHLYPVEAELIEKRSSHSRLPKSLPSADFHGSPCPFLIQEQCSIYEDRPMVCRQHVALTNTAFWCDPVRSGEITLPMAQLSKVQEAFHELVAKDGRTTPMDIRQIFAVPGESS
;
A
#
# COMPACT_ATOMS: atom_id res chain seq x y z
N MET A 1 -12.18 24.95 3.00
CA MET A 1 -12.78 24.01 2.05
C MET A 1 -13.54 22.99 2.88
N THR A 2 -14.86 23.12 2.91
CA THR A 2 -15.76 22.20 3.61
C THR A 2 -15.70 20.86 2.89
N LEU A 3 -15.12 19.84 3.52
CA LEU A 3 -15.27 18.45 3.09
C LEU A 3 -16.78 18.19 3.07
N GLN A 4 -17.37 18.11 1.89
CA GLN A 4 -18.72 17.57 1.75
C GLN A 4 -18.63 16.15 2.28
N THR A 5 -19.14 15.93 3.49
CA THR A 5 -19.38 14.59 4.00
C THR A 5 -20.47 14.03 3.12
N ASP A 6 -20.07 13.25 2.13
CA ASP A 6 -20.99 12.39 1.38
C ASP A 6 -21.53 11.34 2.37
N ASP A 7 -22.51 11.75 3.18
CA ASP A 7 -23.14 10.92 4.21
C ASP A 7 -23.79 9.67 3.62
N SER A 8 -23.99 9.64 2.29
CA SER A 8 -24.46 8.46 1.57
C SER A 8 -23.47 7.30 1.63
N GLU A 9 -22.17 7.59 1.77
CA GLU A 9 -21.13 6.55 1.86
C GLU A 9 -21.18 5.80 3.20
N ARG A 10 -21.95 6.28 4.20
CA ARG A 10 -22.08 5.57 5.48
C ARG A 10 -23.02 4.36 5.42
N ASP A 11 -23.89 4.30 4.42
CA ASP A 11 -24.74 3.11 4.21
C ASP A 11 -23.93 1.99 3.53
N PRO A 12 -23.83 0.78 4.13
CA PRO A 12 -23.09 -0.33 3.55
C PRO A 12 -23.49 -0.71 2.12
N ALA A 13 -24.79 -0.64 1.80
CA ALA A 13 -25.27 -1.03 0.48
C ALA A 13 -24.90 0.04 -0.57
N GLN A 14 -25.00 1.32 -0.22
CA GLN A 14 -24.58 2.42 -1.06
C GLN A 14 -23.06 2.44 -1.27
N ALA A 15 -22.27 2.23 -0.22
CA ALA A 15 -20.81 2.16 -0.32
C ALA A 15 -20.34 1.05 -1.28
N LYS A 16 -20.98 -0.13 -1.22
CA LYS A 16 -20.72 -1.22 -2.16
C LYS A 16 -21.06 -0.85 -3.60
N LYS A 17 -22.19 -0.16 -3.83
CA LYS A 17 -22.56 0.33 -5.18
C LYS A 17 -21.56 1.36 -5.70
N ASN A 18 -21.14 2.30 -4.85
CA ASN A 18 -20.16 3.32 -5.20
C ASN A 18 -18.81 2.66 -5.56
N ALA A 19 -18.34 1.73 -4.73
CA ALA A 19 -17.10 1.00 -4.99
C ALA A 19 -17.15 0.18 -6.28
N GLN A 20 -18.29 -0.48 -6.59
CA GLN A 20 -18.47 -1.19 -7.85
C GLN A 20 -18.48 -0.23 -9.04
N ALA A 21 -19.21 0.88 -8.95
CA ALA A 21 -19.24 1.87 -10.02
C ALA A 21 -17.84 2.46 -10.29
N ASN A 22 -17.05 2.70 -9.23
CA ASN A 22 -15.68 3.19 -9.36
C ASN A 22 -14.75 2.14 -9.98
N PHE A 23 -14.93 0.86 -9.62
CA PHE A 23 -14.24 -0.25 -10.26
C PHE A 23 -14.55 -0.33 -11.77
N ASP A 24 -15.82 -0.26 -12.17
CA ASP A 24 -16.24 -0.34 -13.57
C ASP A 24 -15.72 0.86 -14.39
N ARG A 25 -15.75 2.06 -13.80
CA ARG A 25 -15.16 3.27 -14.39
C ARG A 25 -13.65 3.18 -14.52
N MET A 26 -12.97 2.57 -13.54
CA MET A 26 -11.54 2.34 -13.57
C MET A 26 -11.16 1.37 -14.69
N LEU A 27 -11.87 0.25 -14.83
CA LEU A 27 -11.62 -0.74 -15.89
C LEU A 27 -11.71 -0.15 -17.31
N THR A 28 -12.65 0.77 -17.51
CA THR A 28 -12.91 1.38 -18.83
C THR A 28 -12.11 2.67 -19.06
N GLY A 29 -11.68 3.35 -18.00
CA GLY A 29 -11.03 4.66 -18.07
C GLY A 29 -9.51 4.64 -17.98
N ILE A 30 -8.90 3.55 -17.51
CA ILE A 30 -7.43 3.42 -17.52
C ILE A 30 -6.93 3.32 -18.98
N PRO A 31 -5.97 4.15 -19.41
CA PRO A 31 -5.43 4.11 -20.77
C PRO A 31 -4.85 2.75 -21.14
N MET A 32 -5.03 2.32 -22.40
CA MET A 32 -4.48 1.04 -22.89
C MET A 32 -2.96 0.92 -22.65
N GLU A 33 -2.21 2.01 -22.83
CA GLU A 33 -0.77 2.01 -22.53
C GLU A 33 -0.47 1.62 -21.08
N THR A 34 -1.27 2.10 -20.12
CA THR A 34 -1.12 1.76 -18.71
C THR A 34 -1.48 0.29 -18.45
N GLN A 35 -2.50 -0.23 -19.14
CA GLN A 35 -2.87 -1.64 -19.06
C GLN A 35 -1.75 -2.54 -19.62
N ASP A 36 -1.18 -2.21 -20.77
CA ASP A 36 -0.07 -2.94 -21.38
C ASP A 36 1.21 -2.89 -20.52
N ARG A 37 1.44 -1.75 -19.84
CA ARG A 37 2.53 -1.62 -18.87
C ARG A 37 2.35 -2.59 -17.70
N GLU A 38 1.15 -2.72 -17.15
CA GLU A 38 0.84 -3.70 -16.10
C GLU A 38 1.02 -5.12 -16.64
N ALA A 39 0.39 -5.45 -17.77
CA ALA A 39 0.38 -6.79 -18.35
C ALA A 39 1.79 -7.34 -18.65
N SER A 40 2.73 -6.46 -19.02
CA SER A 40 4.13 -6.81 -19.30
C SER A 40 5.08 -6.64 -18.10
N LEU A 41 4.60 -6.17 -16.94
CA LEU A 41 5.45 -5.75 -15.83
C LEU A 41 6.34 -6.88 -15.29
N ALA A 42 5.76 -8.05 -15.02
CA ALA A 42 6.47 -9.18 -14.43
C ALA A 42 7.65 -9.62 -15.30
N SER A 43 7.43 -9.81 -16.60
CA SER A 43 8.48 -10.21 -17.53
C SER A 43 9.56 -9.12 -17.69
N ARG A 44 9.17 -7.85 -17.78
CA ARG A 44 10.12 -6.71 -17.83
C ARG A 44 10.99 -6.64 -16.57
N LEU A 45 10.40 -6.82 -15.39
CA LEU A 45 11.14 -6.78 -14.13
C LEU A 45 12.04 -8.01 -13.94
N ALA A 46 11.60 -9.18 -14.39
CA ALA A 46 12.40 -10.40 -14.38
C ALA A 46 13.67 -10.24 -15.24
N ALA A 47 13.54 -9.65 -16.43
CA ALA A 47 14.64 -9.40 -17.36
C ALA A 47 15.60 -8.28 -16.91
N LEU A 48 15.19 -7.39 -16.01
CA LEU A 48 16.03 -6.29 -15.53
C LEU A 48 17.26 -6.83 -14.76
N PRO A 49 18.51 -6.44 -15.10
CA PRO A 49 19.68 -6.86 -14.33
C PRO A 49 19.87 -6.02 -13.06
N GLY A 50 20.33 -6.67 -12.00
CA GLY A 50 20.77 -6.03 -10.75
C GLY A 50 20.26 -6.71 -9.50
N SER A 51 20.55 -6.08 -8.35
CA SER A 51 20.17 -6.58 -7.03
C SER A 51 18.65 -6.54 -6.80
N PRO A 52 18.12 -7.33 -5.85
CA PRO A 52 16.72 -7.28 -5.44
C PRO A 52 16.25 -5.85 -5.09
N ILE A 53 17.07 -5.08 -4.37
CA ILE A 53 16.81 -3.67 -4.04
C ILE A 53 16.63 -2.80 -5.29
N LYS A 54 17.47 -2.98 -6.31
CA LYS A 54 17.36 -2.23 -7.57
C LYS A 54 16.06 -2.57 -8.31
N LYS A 55 15.69 -3.85 -8.33
CA LYS A 55 14.42 -4.31 -8.91
C LYS A 55 13.21 -3.79 -8.12
N LEU A 56 13.26 -3.81 -6.79
CA LEU A 56 12.18 -3.31 -5.94
C LEU A 56 11.92 -1.82 -6.21
N ARG A 57 12.97 -1.02 -6.34
CA ARG A 57 12.86 0.39 -6.74
C ARG A 57 12.25 0.58 -8.13
N ALA A 58 12.58 -0.30 -9.08
CA ALA A 58 11.96 -0.26 -10.40
C ALA A 58 10.47 -0.60 -10.31
N LEU A 59 10.09 -1.60 -9.51
CA LEU A 59 8.69 -1.94 -9.24
C LEU A 59 7.93 -0.78 -8.56
N HIS A 60 8.54 -0.11 -7.58
CA HIS A 60 7.93 1.08 -6.95
C HIS A 60 7.63 2.18 -7.97
N LYS A 61 8.56 2.46 -8.90
CA LYS A 61 8.32 3.45 -9.97
C LYS A 61 7.18 3.07 -10.90
N GLU A 62 7.08 1.78 -11.23
CA GLU A 62 5.98 1.25 -12.03
C GLU A 62 4.65 1.42 -11.30
N MET A 63 4.63 1.13 -9.99
CA MET A 63 3.47 1.34 -9.14
C MET A 63 3.03 2.80 -9.06
N GLU A 64 3.94 3.77 -9.04
CA GLU A 64 3.56 5.20 -9.05
C GLU A 64 2.87 5.62 -10.37
N ILE A 65 3.25 5.01 -11.50
CA ILE A 65 2.57 5.25 -12.78
C ILE A 65 1.17 4.63 -12.76
N LEU A 66 1.03 3.40 -12.26
CA LEU A 66 -0.25 2.72 -12.16
C LEU A 66 -1.18 3.43 -11.15
N SER A 67 -0.66 3.86 -10.01
CA SER A 67 -1.43 4.57 -8.98
C SER A 67 -1.93 5.92 -9.49
N ALA A 68 -1.12 6.65 -10.25
CA ALA A 68 -1.53 7.91 -10.88
C ALA A 68 -2.72 7.73 -11.83
N ALA A 69 -2.74 6.63 -12.60
CA ALA A 69 -3.88 6.31 -13.47
C ALA A 69 -5.14 5.89 -12.68
N MET A 70 -4.97 5.27 -11.51
CA MET A 70 -6.08 4.88 -10.64
C MET A 70 -6.60 6.02 -9.76
N ALA A 71 -5.82 7.09 -9.54
CA ALA A 71 -6.12 8.18 -8.63
C ALA A 71 -7.53 8.80 -8.76
N PRO A 72 -8.14 8.94 -9.96
CA PRO A 72 -9.50 9.47 -10.08
C PRO A 72 -10.62 8.57 -9.54
N TYR A 73 -10.33 7.31 -9.23
CA TYR A 73 -11.31 6.28 -8.87
C TYR A 73 -11.23 5.82 -7.41
N VAL A 74 -10.31 6.41 -6.63
CA VAL A 74 -10.00 5.96 -5.28
C VAL A 74 -10.34 7.01 -4.24
N ALA A 75 -10.67 6.56 -3.03
CA ALA A 75 -10.94 7.40 -1.87
C ALA A 75 -9.69 8.12 -1.33
N CYS A 76 -8.51 7.56 -1.56
CA CYS A 76 -7.26 8.03 -0.99
C CYS A 76 -6.85 9.37 -1.61
N SER A 77 -6.50 10.34 -0.76
CA SER A 77 -5.95 11.64 -1.16
C SER A 77 -4.77 12.00 -0.26
N ALA A 78 -4.02 13.04 -0.64
CA ALA A 78 -2.92 13.54 0.18
C ALA A 78 -3.41 13.89 1.59
N GLY A 79 -2.75 13.36 2.62
CA GLY A 79 -3.15 13.51 4.02
C GLY A 79 -4.11 12.43 4.56
N CYS A 80 -4.46 11.42 3.75
CA CYS A 80 -5.14 10.22 4.27
C CYS A 80 -4.12 9.29 4.95
N SER A 81 -4.36 8.95 6.22
CA SER A 81 -3.50 8.11 7.06
C SER A 81 -4.15 6.81 7.53
N ALA A 82 -5.35 6.49 7.02
CA ALA A 82 -6.12 5.33 7.45
C ALA A 82 -5.32 4.01 7.36
N CYS A 83 -4.63 3.77 6.24
CA CYS A 83 -3.80 2.58 6.05
C CYS A 83 -2.54 2.55 6.95
N CYS A 84 -2.11 3.69 7.50
CA CYS A 84 -1.02 3.75 8.47
C CYS A 84 -1.40 3.17 9.83
N HIS A 85 -2.68 2.82 10.03
CA HIS A 85 -3.17 2.17 11.24
C HIS A 85 -3.46 0.68 11.02
N TYR A 86 -3.12 0.12 9.86
CA TYR A 86 -3.29 -1.30 9.58
C TYR A 86 -1.99 -2.07 9.87
N PRO A 87 -2.05 -3.41 10.00
CA PRO A 87 -0.86 -4.25 9.93
C PRO A 87 -0.14 -4.06 8.60
N VAL A 88 1.16 -3.76 8.65
CA VAL A 88 2.01 -3.53 7.48
C VAL A 88 3.09 -4.59 7.49
N HIS A 89 2.79 -5.70 6.82
CA HIS A 89 3.76 -6.77 6.62
C HIS A 89 4.70 -6.42 5.48
N LEU A 90 6.00 -6.46 5.75
CA LEU A 90 7.04 -6.23 4.75
C LEU A 90 8.11 -7.32 4.80
N TYR A 91 8.72 -7.57 3.65
CA TYR A 91 9.83 -8.51 3.52
C TYR A 91 11.17 -7.83 3.85
N PRO A 92 12.21 -8.58 4.24
CA PRO A 92 13.53 -8.04 4.56
C PRO A 92 14.15 -7.15 3.47
N VAL A 93 13.89 -7.43 2.18
CA VAL A 93 14.33 -6.58 1.07
C VAL A 93 13.68 -5.18 1.08
N GLU A 94 12.43 -5.07 1.51
CA GLU A 94 11.74 -3.78 1.66
C GLU A 94 12.26 -3.02 2.87
N ALA A 95 12.48 -3.72 4.00
CA ALA A 95 13.04 -3.10 5.19
C ALA A 95 14.45 -2.55 4.93
N GLU A 96 15.29 -3.30 4.19
CA GLU A 96 16.61 -2.85 3.77
C GLU A 96 16.53 -1.62 2.84
N LEU A 97 15.52 -1.54 1.96
CA LEU A 97 15.31 -0.37 1.12
C LEU A 97 14.98 0.87 1.96
N ILE A 98 14.12 0.73 2.97
CA ILE A 98 13.75 1.80 3.91
C ILE A 98 15.00 2.30 4.66
N GLU A 99 15.82 1.39 5.20
CA GLU A 99 17.07 1.76 5.89
C GLU A 99 18.05 2.51 4.99
N LYS A 100 18.13 2.13 3.70
CA LYS A 100 19.03 2.76 2.74
C LYS A 100 18.58 4.15 2.28
N ARG A 101 17.30 4.49 2.46
CA ARG A 101 16.68 5.70 1.88
C ARG A 101 16.05 6.64 2.90
N SER A 102 16.08 6.26 4.16
CA SER A 102 15.61 7.06 5.28
C SER A 102 16.68 7.12 6.38
N SER A 103 16.44 7.94 7.40
CA SER A 103 17.26 7.97 8.61
C SER A 103 16.89 6.91 9.64
N HIS A 104 15.98 5.99 9.30
CA HIS A 104 15.49 4.98 10.23
C HIS A 104 16.28 3.68 10.08
N SER A 105 16.62 3.06 11.21
CA SER A 105 17.24 1.74 11.27
C SER A 105 16.32 0.75 11.95
N ARG A 106 16.42 -0.52 11.59
CA ARG A 106 15.69 -1.56 12.30
C ARG A 106 16.19 -1.68 13.74
N LEU A 107 15.29 -2.15 14.61
CA LEU A 107 15.61 -2.52 15.98
C LEU A 107 16.69 -3.61 15.98
N PRO A 108 17.65 -3.57 16.94
CA PRO A 108 18.67 -4.61 17.08
C PRO A 108 18.07 -6.01 17.30
N LYS A 109 16.88 -6.06 17.90
CA LYS A 109 16.09 -7.27 18.11
C LYS A 109 14.64 -6.97 17.74
N SER A 110 14.02 -7.86 16.96
CA SER A 110 12.62 -7.73 16.63
C SER A 110 11.72 -7.91 17.86
N LEU A 111 10.61 -7.18 17.88
CA LEU A 111 9.56 -7.35 18.86
C LEU A 111 8.68 -8.57 18.52
N PRO A 112 8.01 -9.17 19.52
CA PRO A 112 7.04 -10.23 19.28
C PRO A 112 5.92 -9.81 18.32
N SER A 113 5.31 -10.79 17.68
CA SER A 113 4.08 -10.56 16.90
C SER A 113 2.96 -10.14 17.84
N ALA A 114 2.13 -9.20 17.40
CA ALA A 114 0.94 -8.74 18.11
C ALA A 114 -0.15 -8.38 17.08
N ASP A 115 -1.35 -8.07 17.57
CA ASP A 115 -2.34 -7.39 16.75
C ASP A 115 -1.99 -5.90 16.69
N PHE A 116 -1.62 -5.44 15.50
CA PHE A 116 -1.26 -4.04 15.24
C PHE A 116 -2.38 -3.27 14.54
N HIS A 117 -3.56 -3.86 14.39
CA HIS A 117 -4.71 -3.18 13.82
C HIS A 117 -5.17 -2.03 14.74
N GLY A 118 -5.31 -0.84 14.18
CA GLY A 118 -5.59 0.41 14.91
C GLY A 118 -4.33 1.09 15.47
N SER A 119 -3.19 0.40 15.57
CA SER A 119 -1.95 0.99 16.10
C SER A 119 -1.27 1.86 15.04
N PRO A 120 -0.74 3.05 15.37
CA PRO A 120 -0.08 3.91 14.39
C PRO A 120 1.21 3.28 13.84
N CYS A 121 1.48 3.52 12.57
CA CYS A 121 2.74 3.12 11.92
C CYS A 121 3.91 3.91 12.52
N PRO A 122 5.10 3.31 12.73
CA PRO A 122 6.30 4.00 13.19
C PRO A 122 6.70 5.22 12.34
N PHE A 123 6.27 5.23 11.08
CA PHE A 123 6.58 6.28 10.11
C PHE A 123 5.43 7.29 9.92
N LEU A 124 4.36 7.21 10.71
CA LEU A 124 3.27 8.18 10.68
C LEU A 124 3.65 9.40 11.53
N ILE A 125 3.88 10.54 10.88
CA ILE A 125 4.23 11.81 11.52
C ILE A 125 3.23 12.86 11.06
N GLN A 126 2.47 13.46 11.98
CA GLN A 126 1.49 14.51 11.68
C GLN A 126 0.55 14.10 10.52
N GLU A 127 -0.07 12.92 10.63
CA GLU A 127 -0.97 12.33 9.61
C GLU A 127 -0.33 12.07 8.23
N GLN A 128 1.00 12.11 8.14
CA GLN A 128 1.74 11.91 6.89
C GLN A 128 2.78 10.82 7.05
N CYS A 129 2.94 10.01 6.01
CA CYS A 129 3.95 8.95 5.98
C CYS A 129 5.34 9.57 5.70
N SER A 130 6.26 9.46 6.65
CA SER A 130 7.64 9.98 6.50
C SER A 130 8.47 9.23 5.47
N ILE A 131 8.04 8.02 5.08
CA ILE A 131 8.69 7.18 4.06
C ILE A 131 7.79 6.96 2.84
N TYR A 132 6.91 7.90 2.49
CA TYR A 132 5.90 7.72 1.43
C TYR A 132 6.48 7.15 0.12
N GLU A 133 7.63 7.68 -0.33
CA GLU A 133 8.33 7.23 -1.54
C GLU A 133 8.89 5.81 -1.46
N ASP A 134 9.10 5.30 -0.24
CA ASP A 134 9.71 4.00 0.06
C ASP A 134 8.76 3.07 0.85
N ARG A 135 7.46 3.42 0.88
CA ARG A 135 6.40 2.62 1.51
C ARG A 135 6.40 1.18 0.96
N PRO A 136 6.17 0.17 1.83
CA PRO A 136 6.09 -1.23 1.41
C PRO A 136 5.00 -1.48 0.36
N MET A 137 5.12 -2.59 -0.36
CA MET A 137 4.19 -2.99 -1.41
C MET A 137 2.75 -3.14 -0.90
N VAL A 138 2.55 -3.68 0.31
CA VAL A 138 1.22 -3.76 0.93
C VAL A 138 0.56 -2.39 1.08
N CYS A 139 1.33 -1.34 1.37
CA CYS A 139 0.83 0.03 1.44
C CYS A 139 0.54 0.62 0.05
N ARG A 140 1.34 0.29 -0.97
CA ARG A 140 1.13 0.77 -2.35
C ARG A 140 -0.08 0.13 -3.02
N GLN A 141 -0.36 -1.12 -2.67
CA GLN A 141 -1.46 -1.91 -3.24
C GLN A 141 -2.78 -1.71 -2.48
N HIS A 142 -2.78 -0.93 -1.39
CA HIS A 142 -3.99 -0.59 -0.66
C HIS A 142 -4.83 0.43 -1.45
N VAL A 143 -5.80 -0.06 -2.21
CA VAL A 143 -6.65 0.73 -3.11
C VAL A 143 -8.10 0.64 -2.65
N ALA A 144 -8.61 1.72 -2.07
CA ALA A 144 -10.01 1.85 -1.65
C ALA A 144 -10.83 2.53 -2.75
N LEU A 145 -11.82 1.82 -3.29
CA LEU A 145 -12.63 2.27 -4.43
C LEU A 145 -13.92 3.00 -4.01
N THR A 146 -14.18 3.17 -2.72
CA THR A 146 -15.29 3.99 -2.22
C THR A 146 -15.11 5.47 -2.60
N ASN A 147 -16.16 6.30 -2.50
CA ASN A 147 -16.02 7.73 -2.80
C ASN A 147 -15.25 8.50 -1.71
N THR A 148 -15.25 7.97 -0.48
CA THR A 148 -14.55 8.56 0.65
C THR A 148 -13.75 7.51 1.42
N ALA A 149 -12.77 7.97 2.19
CA ALA A 149 -11.96 7.11 3.04
C ALA A 149 -12.69 6.64 4.31
N PHE A 150 -14.01 6.87 4.41
CA PHE A 150 -14.83 6.39 5.52
C PHE A 150 -14.43 4.92 5.76
N TRP A 151 -14.71 3.95 4.89
CA TRP A 151 -14.52 2.52 5.19
C TRP A 151 -13.08 2.04 5.38
N CYS A 152 -12.09 2.93 5.28
CA CYS A 152 -10.71 2.66 5.63
C CYS A 152 -10.40 2.87 7.13
N ASP A 153 -11.31 3.43 7.92
CA ASP A 153 -11.10 3.61 9.35
C ASP A 153 -10.96 2.24 10.06
N PRO A 154 -9.87 1.99 10.81
CA PRO A 154 -9.60 0.71 11.48
C PRO A 154 -10.75 0.22 12.37
N VAL A 155 -11.54 1.12 12.97
CA VAL A 155 -12.65 0.74 13.86
C VAL A 155 -13.72 -0.07 13.12
N ARG A 156 -13.81 0.11 11.79
CA ARG A 156 -14.95 -0.32 10.98
C ARG A 156 -14.58 -0.94 9.64
N SER A 157 -13.30 -1.02 9.33
CA SER A 157 -12.78 -1.66 8.12
C SER A 157 -13.16 -3.13 7.96
N GLY A 158 -13.54 -3.80 9.06
CA GLY A 158 -14.02 -5.18 9.08
C GLY A 158 -15.53 -5.33 8.92
N GLU A 159 -16.31 -4.25 8.91
CA GLU A 159 -17.78 -4.32 8.91
C GLU A 159 -18.38 -4.66 7.54
N ILE A 160 -17.67 -4.35 6.45
CA ILE A 160 -18.15 -4.59 5.08
C ILE A 160 -17.03 -5.15 4.20
N THR A 161 -17.42 -5.92 3.19
CA THR A 161 -16.53 -6.36 2.10
C THR A 161 -16.72 -5.46 0.89
N LEU A 162 -15.63 -4.87 0.41
CA LEU A 162 -15.59 -4.00 -0.76
C LEU A 162 -14.77 -4.67 -1.88
N PRO A 163 -15.08 -4.37 -3.16
CA PRO A 163 -14.23 -4.82 -4.26
C PRO A 163 -12.84 -4.21 -4.14
N MET A 164 -11.81 -5.02 -4.40
CA MET A 164 -10.42 -4.56 -4.43
C MET A 164 -9.90 -4.58 -5.87
N ALA A 165 -9.24 -3.50 -6.28
CA ALA A 165 -8.45 -3.49 -7.50
C ALA A 165 -7.24 -4.42 -7.32
N GLN A 166 -7.04 -5.35 -8.25
CA GLN A 166 -5.90 -6.26 -8.23
C GLN A 166 -4.99 -5.99 -9.43
N LEU A 167 -3.74 -5.64 -9.15
CA LEU A 167 -2.67 -5.53 -10.13
C LEU A 167 -1.91 -6.86 -10.16
N SER A 168 -2.43 -7.81 -10.93
CA SER A 168 -1.97 -9.21 -10.91
C SER A 168 -0.48 -9.37 -11.25
N LYS A 169 0.02 -8.60 -12.22
CA LYS A 169 1.42 -8.66 -12.68
C LYS A 169 2.36 -7.89 -11.77
N VAL A 170 1.87 -6.88 -11.06
CA VAL A 170 2.61 -6.29 -9.93
C VAL A 170 2.83 -7.35 -8.85
N GLN A 171 1.78 -8.07 -8.46
CA GLN A 171 1.86 -9.08 -7.41
C GLN A 171 2.80 -10.22 -7.82
N GLU A 172 2.68 -10.71 -9.04
CA GLU A 172 3.57 -11.72 -9.63
C GLU A 172 5.03 -11.25 -9.60
N ALA A 173 5.30 -10.03 -10.09
CA ALA A 173 6.64 -9.45 -10.11
C ALA A 173 7.24 -9.33 -8.70
N PHE A 174 6.43 -8.93 -7.72
CA PHE A 174 6.86 -8.79 -6.34
C PHE A 174 7.16 -10.15 -5.69
N HIS A 175 6.28 -11.14 -5.87
CA HIS A 175 6.51 -12.49 -5.36
C HIS A 175 7.76 -13.13 -5.94
N GLU A 176 7.99 -13.00 -7.25
CA GLU A 176 9.23 -13.49 -7.87
C GLU A 176 10.48 -12.78 -7.32
N LEU A 177 10.39 -11.47 -7.10
CA LEU A 177 11.49 -10.69 -6.55
C LEU A 177 11.85 -11.20 -5.14
N VAL A 178 10.86 -11.35 -4.28
CA VAL A 178 11.03 -11.85 -2.91
C VAL A 178 11.57 -13.28 -2.91
N ALA A 179 11.06 -14.15 -3.80
CA ALA A 179 11.56 -15.51 -3.95
C ALA A 179 13.04 -15.54 -4.37
N LYS A 180 13.46 -14.66 -5.29
CA LYS A 180 14.86 -14.54 -5.74
C LYS A 180 15.77 -13.90 -4.70
N ASP A 181 15.25 -13.00 -3.86
CA ASP A 181 15.98 -12.45 -2.71
C ASP A 181 16.26 -13.51 -1.63
N GLY A 182 15.38 -14.51 -1.53
CA GLY A 182 15.52 -15.67 -0.63
C GLY A 182 15.16 -15.39 0.83
N ARG A 183 15.01 -14.12 1.24
CA ARG A 183 14.53 -13.74 2.58
C ARG A 183 13.01 -13.57 2.53
N THR A 184 12.29 -14.69 2.68
CA THR A 184 10.85 -14.79 2.40
C THR A 184 9.93 -14.75 3.62
N THR A 185 10.46 -14.45 4.82
CA THR A 185 9.66 -14.32 6.04
C THR A 185 9.29 -12.85 6.27
N PRO A 186 8.01 -12.46 6.08
CA PRO A 186 7.59 -11.11 6.37
C PRO A 186 7.44 -10.91 7.88
N MET A 187 7.56 -9.66 8.32
CA MET A 187 7.24 -9.20 9.68
C MET A 187 6.38 -7.95 9.59
N ASP A 188 5.61 -7.62 10.63
CA ASP A 188 4.99 -6.31 10.71
C ASP A 188 6.05 -5.23 10.90
N ILE A 189 5.85 -4.07 10.28
CA ILE A 189 6.75 -2.93 10.35
C ILE A 189 7.04 -2.49 11.80
N ARG A 190 6.07 -2.65 12.70
CA ARG A 190 6.18 -2.33 14.14
C ARG A 190 7.02 -3.34 14.91
N GLN A 191 7.22 -4.54 14.38
CA GLN A 191 8.13 -5.50 14.99
C GLN A 191 9.60 -5.12 14.81
N ILE A 192 9.91 -4.31 13.79
CA ILE A 192 11.29 -4.05 13.38
C ILE A 192 11.66 -2.57 13.35
N PHE A 193 10.71 -1.63 13.42
CA PHE A 193 10.98 -0.20 13.54
C PHE A 193 10.30 0.38 14.78
N ALA A 194 11.01 1.26 15.50
CA ALA A 194 10.51 1.88 16.72
C ALA A 194 9.43 2.93 16.44
N VAL A 195 8.32 2.89 17.18
CA VAL A 195 7.28 3.92 17.14
C VAL A 195 7.77 5.17 17.90
N PRO A 196 7.75 6.37 17.30
CA PRO A 196 8.13 7.59 17.99
C PRO A 196 7.26 7.83 19.23
N GLY A 197 7.89 8.03 20.40
CA GLY A 197 7.19 8.33 21.65
C GLY A 197 6.85 7.12 22.53
N GLU A 198 6.97 5.89 22.01
CA GLU A 198 6.92 4.68 22.82
C GLU A 198 8.36 4.31 23.22
N SER A 199 8.71 4.61 24.48
CA SER A 199 9.99 4.15 25.04
C SER A 199 9.89 2.64 25.27
N SER A 200 10.89 1.89 24.77
CA SER A 200 11.05 0.46 25.05
C SER A 200 11.22 0.18 26.54
#